data_AF-A0A2N9F0L2-F1
#
_entry.id   AF-A0A2N9F0L2-F1
#
_cell.length_a   1.000
_cell.length_b   1.000
_cell.length_c   1.000
_cell.angle_alpha   90.00
_cell.angle_beta   90.00
_cell.angle_gamma   90.00
#
_symmetry.space_group_name_H-M   'P 1'
#
loop_
_entity.id
_entity.type
_entity.pdbx_description
1 polymer ?
#
loop_
_entity_poly.entity_id
_entity_poly.type
_entity_poly.pdbx_seq_one_letter_code
_entity_poly.pdbx_strand_id
1 'polypeptide(L)' 'MGHSVTYRVIGGELRRMYDPYRVTFSFIPVKGKQNEMCIAEWKSEFEPLTPATPPPLKARDAALGFLKWFDKFELC' A
#
# COMPACT_ATOMS: atom_id res chain seq x y z
N MET A 1 -17.09 -5.64 7.70
CA MET A 1 -15.67 -5.99 7.83
C MET A 1 -14.95 -5.37 6.64
N GLY A 2 -13.72 -4.86 6.82
CA GLY A 2 -12.93 -4.34 5.69
C GLY A 2 -12.29 -5.46 4.89
N HIS A 3 -11.78 -5.11 3.71
CA HIS A 3 -11.00 -6.03 2.87
C HIS A 3 -9.54 -5.61 2.88
N SER A 4 -8.63 -6.57 2.97
CA SER A 4 -7.20 -6.29 2.85
C SER A 4 -6.51 -7.36 2.00
N VAL A 5 -5.43 -6.94 1.35
CA VAL A 5 -4.55 -7.81 0.57
C VAL A 5 -3.11 -7.47 0.87
N THR A 6 -2.30 -8.49 1.13
CA THR A 6 -0.88 -8.35 1.41
C THR A 6 -0.07 -9.00 0.30
N TYR A 7 0.86 -8.24 -0.27
CA TYR A 7 1.82 -8.68 -1.27
C TYR A 7 3.23 -8.74 -0.69
N ARG A 8 3.99 -9.75 -1.06
CA ARG A 8 5.44 -9.79 -0.84
C ARG A 8 6.17 -9.45 -2.13
N VAL A 9 7.10 -8.50 -2.06
CA VAL A 9 7.96 -8.18 -3.20
C VAL A 9 8.99 -9.29 -3.36
N ILE A 10 9.04 -9.89 -4.55
CA ILE A 10 9.96 -11.00 -4.87
C ILE A 10 11.12 -10.60 -5.79
N GLY A 11 11.08 -9.40 -6.38
CA GLY A 11 12.08 -8.93 -7.36
C GLY A 11 12.07 -7.42 -7.54
N GLY A 12 12.98 -6.91 -8.38
CA GLY A 12 13.11 -5.48 -8.69
C GLY A 12 13.94 -4.68 -7.68
N GLU A 13 13.88 -3.35 -7.78
CA GLU A 13 14.69 -2.42 -6.98
C GLU A 13 14.41 -2.56 -5.47
N LEU A 14 13.12 -2.61 -5.08
CA LEU A 14 12.73 -2.78 -3.68
C LEU A 14 13.28 -4.07 -3.07
N ARG A 15 13.32 -5.19 -3.82
CA ARG A 15 13.91 -6.46 -3.36
C ARG A 15 15.42 -6.38 -3.12
N ARG A 16 16.12 -5.49 -3.84
CA ARG A 16 17.56 -5.25 -3.69
C ARG A 16 17.89 -4.32 -2.53
N MET A 17 16.90 -3.59 -2.01
CA MET A 17 17.06 -2.68 -0.87
C MET A 17 16.52 -3.30 0.43
N TYR A 18 15.47 -4.12 0.34
CA TYR A 18 14.78 -4.69 1.49
C TYR A 18 14.44 -6.17 1.27
N ASP A 19 14.58 -6.99 2.32
CA ASP A 19 14.08 -8.36 2.35
C ASP A 19 13.84 -8.84 3.79
N PRO A 20 12.58 -9.16 4.17
CA PRO A 20 11.38 -9.06 3.35
C PRO A 20 10.95 -7.61 3.09
N TYR A 21 10.20 -7.38 2.01
CA TYR A 21 9.37 -6.19 1.82
C TYR A 21 7.93 -6.63 1.56
N ARG A 22 7.03 -6.28 2.47
CA ARG A 22 5.61 -6.62 2.42
C ARG A 22 4.78 -5.35 2.36
N VAL A 23 3.76 -5.36 1.51
CA VAL A 23 2.82 -4.25 1.35
C VAL A 23 1.42 -4.77 1.59
N THR A 24 0.68 -4.08 2.43
CA THR A 24 -0.72 -4.35 2.68
C THR A 24 -1.55 -3.15 2.23
N PHE A 25 -2.54 -3.41 1.38
CA PHE A 25 -3.61 -2.47 1.08
C PHE A 25 -4.84 -2.90 1.86
N SER A 26 -5.47 -1.95 2.55
CA SER A 26 -6.70 -2.18 3.31
C SER A 26 -7.77 -1.19 2.88
N PHE A 27 -8.99 -1.66 2.71
CA PHE A 27 -10.18 -0.85 2.41
C PHE A 27 -11.16 -1.04 3.55
N ILE A 28 -11.26 -0.02 4.39
CA ILE A 28 -12.00 -0.07 5.65
C ILE A 28 -13.28 0.76 5.49
N PRO A 29 -14.48 0.15 5.46
CA PRO A 29 -15.74 0.88 5.32
C PRO A 29 -15.93 1.91 6.43
N VAL A 30 -16.37 3.12 6.07
CA VAL A 30 -16.67 4.15 7.06
C VAL A 30 -17.98 3.81 7.78
N LYS A 31 -17.97 3.82 9.12
CA LYS A 31 -19.16 3.51 9.92
C LYS A 31 -20.30 4.48 9.57
N GLY A 32 -21.46 3.96 9.22
CA GLY A 32 -22.61 4.74 8.77
C GLY A 32 -22.64 5.09 7.28
N LYS A 33 -21.58 4.78 6.52
CA LYS A 33 -21.48 4.99 5.06
C LYS A 33 -20.85 3.79 4.35
N GLN A 34 -21.15 2.59 4.84
CA GLN A 34 -20.42 1.37 4.48
C GLN A 34 -20.51 1.02 2.98
N ASN A 35 -21.58 1.45 2.30
CA ASN A 35 -21.80 1.20 0.88
C ASN A 35 -21.36 2.36 -0.03
N GLU A 36 -20.90 3.47 0.54
CA GLU A 36 -20.55 4.70 -0.20
C GLU A 36 -19.06 5.00 -0.10
N MET A 37 -18.46 4.77 1.07
CA MET A 37 -17.12 5.25 1.39
C MET A 37 -16.31 4.22 2.16
N CYS A 38 -15.03 4.15 1.82
CA CYS A 38 -14.04 3.43 2.59
C CYS A 38 -12.78 4.28 2.78
N ILE A 39 -12.06 3.99 3.85
CA ILE A 39 -10.69 4.48 4.06
C ILE A 39 -9.77 3.48 3.34
N ALA A 40 -9.08 3.96 2.32
CA ALA A 40 -8.01 3.20 1.67
C ALA A 40 -6.69 3.47 2.41
N GLU A 41 -6.12 2.42 2.98
CA GLU A 41 -4.87 2.45 3.74
C GLU A 41 -3.79 1.67 3.00
N TRP A 42 -2.56 2.20 3.06
CA TRP A 42 -1.36 1.52 2.62
C TRP A 42 -0.41 1.36 3.81
N LYS A 43 0.08 0.14 4.03
CA LYS A 43 1.08 -0.19 5.04
C LYS A 43 2.22 -0.97 4.40
N SER A 44 3.46 -0.65 4.77
CA SER A 44 4.63 -1.47 4.39
C SER A 44 5.36 -1.98 5.63
N GLU A 45 5.78 -3.23 5.58
CA GLU A 45 6.64 -3.87 6.58
C GLU A 45 7.91 -4.34 5.86
N PHE A 46 9.06 -3.87 6.29
CA PHE A 46 10.31 -4.08 5.56
C PHE A 46 11.53 -4.18 6.47
N GLU A 47 12.50 -4.98 6.03
CA GLU A 47 13.82 -5.08 6.64
C GLU A 47 14.87 -4.55 5.66
N PRO A 48 15.59 -3.45 5.99
CA PRO A 48 16.68 -2.94 5.18
C PRO A 48 17.82 -3.97 5.07
N LEU A 49 18.32 -4.21 3.85
CA LEU A 49 19.49 -5.07 3.65
C LEU A 49 20.80 -4.41 4.09
N THR A 50 20.81 -3.08 4.16
CA THR A 50 21.95 -2.32 4.68
C THR A 50 21.47 -1.18 5.60
N PRO A 51 22.24 -0.79 6.63
CA PRO A 51 21.87 0.31 7.53
C PRO A 51 21.71 1.66 6.84
N ALA A 52 22.35 1.86 5.69
CA ALA A 52 22.27 3.10 4.91
C ALA A 52 21.04 3.16 3.99
N THR A 53 20.28 2.06 3.88
CA THR A 53 19.09 2.03 3.02
C THR A 53 18.01 2.95 3.60
N PRO A 54 17.54 3.95 2.85
CA PRO A 54 16.55 4.90 3.35
C PRO A 54 15.17 4.23 3.49
N PRO A 55 14.20 4.86 4.18
CA PRO A 55 12.81 4.42 4.14
C PRO A 55 12.20 4.52 2.72
N PRO A 56 11.20 3.68 2.37
CA PRO A 56 10.63 3.59 1.02
C PRO A 56 9.62 4.71 0.71
N LEU A 57 9.98 5.98 0.95
CA LEU A 57 9.07 7.13 0.83
C LEU A 57 8.48 7.28 -0.58
N LYS A 58 9.30 7.04 -1.61
CA LYS A 58 8.85 7.09 -3.01
C LYS A 58 7.79 6.01 -3.31
N ALA A 59 7.95 4.82 -2.75
CA ALA A 59 6.98 3.74 -2.92
C ALA A 59 5.66 4.06 -2.22
N ARG A 60 5.71 4.65 -1.02
CA ARG A 60 4.53 5.19 -0.33
C ARG A 60 3.81 6.21 -1.20
N ASP A 61 4.53 7.20 -1.72
CA ASP A 61 3.91 8.30 -2.49
C ASP A 61 3.27 7.77 -3.78
N ALA A 62 3.91 6.81 -4.45
CA ALA A 62 3.35 6.11 -5.60
C ALA A 62 2.09 5.30 -5.22
N ALA A 63 2.12 4.58 -4.10
CA ALA A 63 0.96 3.81 -3.62
C ALA A 63 -0.22 4.71 -3.25
N LEU A 64 0.03 5.85 -2.60
CA LEU A 64 -0.99 6.86 -2.32
C LEU A 64 -1.55 7.46 -3.62
N GLY A 65 -0.70 7.72 -4.61
CA GLY A 65 -1.12 8.16 -5.94
C GLY A 65 -2.05 7.15 -6.62
N PHE A 66 -1.69 5.87 -6.56
CA PHE A 66 -2.50 4.76 -7.08
C PHE A 66 -3.85 4.65 -6.36
N LEU A 67 -3.87 4.73 -5.01
CA LEU A 67 -5.11 4.68 -4.24
C LEU A 67 -6.05 5.84 -4.55
N LYS A 68 -5.52 7.06 -4.68
CA LYS A 68 -6.29 8.25 -5.10
C LYS A 68 -6.86 8.12 -6.50
N TRP A 69 -6.31 7.24 -7.34
CA TRP A 69 -6.81 7.04 -8.68
C TRP A 69 -8.14 6.28 -8.69
N PHE A 70 -8.38 5.39 -7.74
CA PHE A 70 -9.69 4.73 -7.58
C PHE A 70 -10.82 5.70 -7.27
N ASP A 71 -10.54 6.79 -6.53
CA ASP A 71 -11.52 7.85 -6.26
C ASP A 71 -11.95 8.61 -7.52
N LYS A 72 -11.12 8.57 -8.58
CA LYS A 72 -11.40 9.22 -9.86
C LYS A 72 -11.99 8.29 -10.90
N PHE A 73 -11.97 6.99 -10.65
CA PHE A 73 -12.56 6.00 -11.53
C PHE A 73 -14.02 5.81 -11.16
N GLU A 74 -14.91 6.51 -11.84
CA GLU A 74 -16.29 6.03 -11.97
C GLU A 74 -16.25 4.79 -12.87
N LEU A 75 -16.66 3.65 -12.33
CA LEU A 75 -16.97 2.47 -13.13
C LEU A 75 -18.03 2.89 -14.16
N CYS A 76 -17.67 2.84 -15.43
CA CYS A 76 -18.61 2.98 -16.55
C CYS A 76 -19.74 1.94 -16.48
#